data_AF-A0A8G1UGS0-F1
#
_entry.id   AF-A0A8G1UGS0-F1
#
_cell.length_a   1.000
_cell.length_b   1.000
_cell.length_c   1.000
_cell.angle_alpha   90.00
_cell.angle_beta   90.00
_cell.angle_gamma   90.00
#
_symmetry.space_group_name_H-M   'P 1'
#
loop_
_entity.id
_entity.type
_entity.pdbx_description
1 polymer ?
#
loop_
_entity_poly.entity_id
_entity_poly.type
_entity_poly.pdbx_seq_one_letter_code
_entity_poly.pdbx_strand_id
1 'polypeptide(L)'
;MNDALRQRTWEIAERLSRAGGGGEARLTTIADGFRIELSAIRPDGPYDPPTVLAALAALAALALGDRWGHSYSPAFRNNGLAREIVWSEVHHPAPLRD
;
A
#
# COMPACT_ATOMS: atom_id res chain seq x y z
N MET A 1 -5.24 -14.03 20.11
CA MET A 1 -5.44 -12.58 19.85
C MET A 1 -4.72 -12.08 18.59
N ASN A 2 -4.13 -12.96 17.76
CA ASN A 2 -3.35 -12.58 16.57
C ASN A 2 -4.10 -12.85 15.24
N ASP A 3 -5.06 -13.78 15.24
CA ASP A 3 -5.77 -14.21 14.02
C ASP A 3 -6.68 -13.14 13.42
N ALA A 4 -7.40 -12.37 14.26
CA ALA A 4 -8.28 -11.30 13.77
C ALA A 4 -7.51 -10.13 13.15
N LEU A 5 -6.36 -9.77 13.71
CA LEU A 5 -5.49 -8.74 13.15
C LEU A 5 -4.86 -9.21 11.84
N ARG A 6 -4.40 -10.47 11.79
CA ARG A 6 -3.87 -11.09 10.58
C ARG A 6 -4.94 -11.16 9.49
N GLN A 7 -6.18 -11.52 9.82
CA GLN A 7 -7.30 -11.57 8.91
C GLN A 7 -7.61 -10.18 8.33
N ARG A 8 -7.75 -9.14 9.19
CA ARG A 8 -7.98 -7.75 8.76
C ARG A 8 -6.86 -7.26 7.84
N THR A 9 -5.61 -7.57 8.19
CA THR A 9 -4.42 -7.23 7.41
C THR A 9 -4.45 -7.89 6.03
N TRP A 10 -4.83 -9.17 5.97
CA TRP A 10 -4.97 -9.91 4.73
C TRP A 10 -6.08 -9.35 3.83
N GLU A 11 -7.25 -9.05 4.39
CA GLU A 11 -8.37 -8.45 3.64
C GLU A 11 -8.00 -7.09 3.03
N ILE A 12 -7.24 -6.28 3.77
CA ILE A 12 -6.72 -5.00 3.26
C ILE A 12 -5.73 -5.24 2.12
N ALA A 13 -4.81 -6.20 2.26
CA ALA A 13 -3.87 -6.57 1.20
C ALA A 13 -4.57 -7.06 -0.07
N GLU A 14 -5.61 -7.90 0.05
CA GLU A 14 -6.40 -8.37 -1.09
C GLU A 14 -7.13 -7.23 -1.81
N ARG A 15 -7.73 -6.30 -1.05
CA ARG A 15 -8.42 -5.14 -1.62
C ARG A 15 -7.45 -4.22 -2.36
N LEU A 16 -6.27 -4.00 -1.79
CA LEU A 16 -5.21 -3.20 -2.43
C LEU A 16 -4.67 -3.88 -3.69
N SER A 17 -4.44 -5.20 -3.67
CA SER A 17 -3.97 -5.97 -4.84
C SER A 17 -4.96 -5.92 -6.01
N ARG A 18 -6.26 -6.08 -5.75
CA ARG A 18 -7.31 -5.98 -6.79
C ARG A 18 -7.42 -4.59 -7.40
N ALA A 19 -7.20 -3.54 -6.60
CA ALA A 19 -7.26 -2.16 -7.06
C ALA A 19 -6.00 -1.70 -7.80
N GLY A 20 -4.84 -2.25 -7.45
CA GLY A 20 -3.54 -1.90 -8.02
C GLY A 20 -3.26 -2.43 -9.42
N GLY A 21 -4.23 -3.11 -10.07
CA GLY A 21 -4.09 -3.58 -11.45
C GLY A 21 -2.95 -4.59 -11.68
N GLY A 22 -2.52 -5.31 -10.63
CA GLY A 22 -1.43 -6.29 -10.71
C GLY A 22 -0.11 -5.89 -10.03
N GLY A 23 -0.08 -4.79 -9.28
CA GLY A 23 1.08 -4.46 -8.42
C GLY A 23 1.28 -5.48 -7.29
N GLU A 24 2.52 -5.84 -6.97
CA GLU A 24 2.83 -6.70 -5.83
C GLU A 24 2.60 -5.97 -4.51
N ALA A 25 1.67 -6.51 -3.70
CA ALA A 25 1.46 -6.08 -2.33
C ALA A 25 2.49 -6.76 -1.43
N ARG A 26 3.27 -5.96 -0.71
CA ARG A 26 4.24 -6.44 0.28
C ARG A 26 3.64 -6.27 1.67
N LEU A 27 3.56 -7.39 2.40
CA LEU A 27 3.20 -7.40 3.80
C LEU A 27 4.48 -7.45 4.65
N THR A 28 4.62 -6.53 5.60
CA THR A 28 5.76 -6.45 6.52
C THR A 28 5.28 -6.32 7.96
N THR A 29 5.88 -7.07 8.88
CA THR A 29 5.62 -6.92 10.33
C THR A 29 6.34 -5.67 10.86
N ILE A 30 5.64 -4.86 11.65
CA ILE A 30 6.18 -3.69 12.35
C ILE A 30 6.01 -3.88 13.86
N ALA A 31 6.66 -3.02 14.67
CA ALA A 31 6.69 -3.16 16.14
C ALA A 31 5.29 -3.33 16.77
N ASP A 32 4.30 -2.59 16.26
CA ASP A 32 2.94 -2.56 16.80
C ASP A 32 1.89 -3.13 15.85
N GLY A 33 2.26 -3.96 14.88
CA GLY A 33 1.31 -4.63 13.99
C GLY A 33 1.87 -4.96 12.61
N PHE A 34 1.14 -4.57 11.56
CA PHE A 34 1.50 -4.87 10.18
C PHE A 34 1.48 -3.62 9.30
N ARG A 35 2.36 -3.57 8.32
CA ARG A 35 2.32 -2.61 7.22
C ARG A 35 2.09 -3.36 5.91
N ILE A 36 1.08 -2.94 5.16
CA ILE A 36 0.86 -3.33 3.77
C ILE A 36 1.38 -2.21 2.89
N GLU A 37 2.27 -2.54 1.96
CA GLU A 37 2.80 -1.60 0.97
C GLU A 37 2.40 -2.08 -0.43
N LEU A 38 1.87 -1.19 -1.25
CA LEU A 38 1.74 -1.44 -2.68
C LEU A 38 2.66 -0.51 -3.44
N SER A 39 3.46 -1.08 -4.35
CA SER A 39 4.27 -0.29 -5.26
C SER A 39 3.81 -0.39 -6.69
N ALA A 40 3.67 0.77 -7.35
CA ALA A 40 3.50 0.86 -8.79
C ALA A 40 4.83 1.32 -9.41
N ILE A 41 5.31 0.55 -10.39
CA ILE A 41 6.47 0.91 -11.21
C ILE A 41 5.94 1.58 -12.48
N ARG A 42 6.43 2.78 -12.77
CA ARG A 42 6.10 3.55 -13.96
C ARG A 42 7.31 3.57 -14.90
N PRO A 43 7.18 3.11 -16.16
CA PRO A 43 8.21 3.36 -17.16
C PRO A 43 8.36 4.85 -17.44
N ASP A 44 9.61 5.35 -17.56
CA ASP A 44 9.87 6.72 -17.97
C ASP A 44 9.50 6.87 -19.46
N GLY A 45 8.32 7.45 -19.70
CA GLY A 45 7.70 7.57 -21.00
C GLY A 45 6.44 8.44 -20.92
N PRO A 46 5.93 8.91 -22.08
CA PRO A 46 4.73 9.73 -22.14
C PRO A 46 3.62 9.04 -21.36
N TYR A 47 2.97 9.86 -20.52
CA TYR A 47 1.92 9.48 -19.59
C TYR A 47 0.95 8.50 -20.28
N ASP A 48 0.75 7.31 -19.71
CA ASP A 48 -0.50 6.55 -19.88
C ASP A 48 -1.37 6.87 -18.65
N PRO A 49 -2.05 8.05 -18.65
CA PRO A 49 -2.71 8.64 -17.49
C PRO A 49 -3.68 7.71 -16.74
N PRO A 50 -4.58 6.98 -17.42
CA PRO A 50 -5.75 6.49 -16.72
C PRO A 50 -5.42 5.32 -15.80
N THR A 51 -4.51 4.43 -16.19
CA THR A 51 -4.30 3.17 -15.46
C THR A 51 -3.49 3.36 -14.18
N VAL A 52 -2.37 4.09 -14.26
CA VAL A 52 -1.51 4.33 -13.08
C VAL A 52 -2.16 5.33 -12.14
N LEU A 53 -2.83 6.37 -12.66
CA LEU A 53 -3.53 7.34 -11.82
C LEU A 53 -4.79 6.76 -11.17
N ALA A 54 -5.55 5.91 -11.87
CA ALA A 54 -6.65 5.17 -11.28
C ALA A 54 -6.17 4.16 -10.23
N ALA A 55 -5.04 3.48 -10.47
CA ALA A 55 -4.42 2.62 -9.47
C ALA A 55 -4.02 3.43 -8.23
N LEU A 56 -3.31 4.54 -8.38
CA LEU A 56 -2.92 5.40 -7.24
C LEU A 56 -4.11 6.03 -6.52
N ALA A 57 -5.13 6.48 -7.25
CA ALA A 57 -6.36 7.01 -6.69
C ALA A 57 -7.16 5.93 -5.95
N ALA A 58 -7.23 4.71 -6.50
CA ALA A 58 -7.86 3.58 -5.82
C ALA A 58 -7.05 3.17 -4.58
N LEU A 59 -5.72 3.22 -4.63
CA LEU A 59 -4.84 2.89 -3.49
C LEU A 59 -4.92 3.92 -2.37
N ALA A 60 -4.97 5.20 -2.71
CA ALA A 60 -5.21 6.27 -1.75
C ALA A 60 -6.64 6.19 -1.17
N ALA A 61 -7.64 5.87 -1.99
CA ALA A 61 -9.02 5.66 -1.54
C ALA A 61 -9.18 4.40 -0.68
N LEU A 62 -8.27 3.43 -0.78
CA LEU A 62 -8.21 2.20 0.00
C LEU A 62 -7.23 2.26 1.18
N ALA A 63 -6.82 3.44 1.64
CA ALA A 63 -6.17 3.61 2.92
C ALA A 63 -7.11 3.13 4.07
N LEU A 64 -7.08 1.82 4.36
CA LEU A 64 -8.06 1.09 5.19
C LEU A 64 -7.56 0.73 6.60
N GLY A 65 -6.28 0.98 6.87
CA GLY A 65 -5.64 0.76 8.17
C GLY A 65 -5.80 1.96 9.11
N ASP A 66 -5.12 1.88 10.25
CA ASP A 66 -5.18 2.91 11.30
C ASP A 66 -4.26 4.09 10.98
N ARG A 67 -3.19 3.85 10.20
CA ARG A 67 -2.34 4.88 9.59
C ARG A 67 -2.08 4.56 8.12
N TRP A 68 -1.84 5.58 7.32
CA TRP A 68 -1.48 5.41 5.91
C TRP A 68 -0.53 6.52 5.45
N GLY A 69 0.12 6.30 4.32
CA GLY A 69 0.92 7.32 3.66
C GLY A 69 1.31 6.96 2.23
N HIS A 70 2.01 7.89 1.60
CA HIS A 70 2.39 7.84 0.19
C HIS A 70 3.83 8.35 0.01
N SER A 71 4.58 7.68 -0.87
CA SER A 71 5.96 8.01 -1.19
C SER A 71 6.18 7.91 -2.69
N TYR A 72 6.73 8.98 -3.28
CA TYR A 72 7.13 9.03 -4.67
C TYR A 72 8.66 9.02 -4.82
N SER A 73 9.17 8.15 -5.68
CA SER A 73 10.57 8.09 -6.09
C SER A 73 10.69 8.35 -7.58
N PRO A 74 11.31 9.45 -8.01
CA PRO A 74 11.38 9.83 -9.41
C PRO A 74 12.34 8.93 -10.22
N ALA A 75 12.06 8.78 -11.53
CA ALA A 75 12.74 7.84 -12.43
C ALA A 75 14.26 8.05 -12.56
N PHE A 76 14.72 9.30 -12.45
CA PHE A 76 16.16 9.64 -12.50
C PHE A 76 16.97 9.03 -11.35
N ARG A 77 16.31 8.58 -10.28
CA ARG A 77 16.95 7.88 -9.15
C ARG A 77 16.83 6.35 -9.22
N ASN A 78 16.12 5.80 -10.21
CA ASN A 78 15.70 4.40 -10.22
C ASN A 78 15.72 3.81 -11.64
N ASN A 79 16.88 3.84 -12.31
CA ASN A 79 17.12 3.21 -13.62
C ASN A 79 16.10 3.57 -14.72
N GLY A 80 15.54 4.79 -14.70
CA GLY A 80 14.53 5.20 -15.67
C GLY A 80 13.12 4.66 -15.36
N LEU A 81 12.83 4.32 -14.11
CA LEU A 81 11.51 3.88 -13.66
C LEU A 81 11.06 4.71 -12.46
N ALA A 82 10.01 5.53 -12.60
CA ALA A 82 9.44 6.19 -11.44
C ALA A 82 8.69 5.18 -10.58
N ARG A 83 8.74 5.30 -9.26
CA ARG A 83 8.10 4.39 -8.33
C ARG A 83 7.19 5.16 -7.39
N GLU A 84 5.96 4.70 -7.30
CA GLU A 84 4.97 5.20 -6.36
C GLU A 84 4.70 4.10 -5.33
N ILE A 85 4.68 4.46 -4.05
CA ILE A 85 4.39 3.53 -2.95
C ILE A 85 3.29 4.12 -2.10
N VAL A 86 2.19 3.40 -1.94
CA VAL A 86 1.17 3.68 -0.93
C VAL A 86 1.28 2.61 0.14
N TRP A 87 1.18 3.01 1.40
CA TRP A 87 1.26 2.09 2.51
C TRP A 87 0.14 2.33 3.50
N SER A 88 -0.31 1.25 4.14
CA SER A 88 -1.30 1.26 5.20
C SER A 88 -0.79 0.40 6.35
N GLU A 89 -0.85 0.93 7.57
CA GLU A 89 -0.51 0.23 8.80
C GLU A 89 -1.77 -0.18 9.54
N VAL A 90 -1.75 -1.40 10.06
CA VAL A 90 -2.78 -1.95 10.92
C VAL A 90 -2.11 -2.26 12.24
N HIS A 91 -2.46 -1.51 13.27
CA HIS A 91 -1.90 -1.62 14.61
C HIS A 91 -2.71 -2.60 15.44
N HIS A 92 -2.07 -3.23 16.42
CA HIS A 92 -2.81 -3.93 17.45
C HIS A 92 -3.79 -2.96 18.11
N PRO A 93 -5.05 -3.37 18.37
CA PRO A 93 -5.95 -2.55 19.18
C PRO A 93 -5.24 -2.28 20.51
N ALA A 94 -5.14 -1.01 20.89
CA ALA A 94 -4.55 -0.64 22.17
C ALA A 94 -5.23 -1.49 23.26
N PRO A 95 -4.48 -2.04 24.22
CA PRO A 95 -5.11 -2.70 25.35
C PRO A 95 -6.04 -1.67 25.97
N LEU A 96 -7.34 -2.00 26.04
CA LEU A 96 -8.31 -1.23 26.80
C LEU A 96 -7.70 -1.07 28.19
N ARG A 97 -7.33 0.16 28.55
CA ARG A 97 -6.95 0.47 29.93
C ARG A 97 -8.25 0.44 30.73
N ASP A 98 -8.41 -0.56 31.59
CA ASP A 98 -9.40 -0.58 32.68
C ASP A 98 -9.22 0.65 33.59
#